data_AF-A0A0H5RUX3-F1
#
_entry.id   AF-A0A0H5RUX3-F1
#
_cell.length_a   1.000
_cell.length_b   1.000
_cell.length_c   1.000
_cell.angle_alpha   90.00
_cell.angle_beta   90.00
_cell.angle_gamma   90.00
#
_symmetry.space_group_name_H-M   'P 1'
#
loop_
_entity.id
_entity.type
_entity.pdbx_description
1 polymer ?
#
loop_
_entity_poly.entity_id
_entity_poly.type
_entity_poly.pdbx_seq_one_letter_code
_entity_poly.pdbx_strand_id
1 'polypeptide(L)'
;MRHVRRWGAVYVLLVLFVGSWIGQFVTQLQTFHAEQAAHGQPFLWPEYWSTFFASTLENWQSEWLQLVFQAILLLGAKHWIFKVDADDMERIEAKIDRIQDRLGLPTPPPGEEQSEQAIR
;
A
#
# COMPACT_ATOMS: atom_id res chain seq x y z
N MET A 1 -23.58 -12.77 17.38
CA MET A 1 -22.73 -11.63 17.81
C MET A 1 -21.23 -11.79 17.54
N ARG A 2 -20.63 -13.01 17.53
CA ARG A 2 -19.18 -13.21 17.24
C ARG A 2 -18.74 -12.79 15.82
N HIS A 3 -19.62 -12.93 14.81
CA HIS A 3 -19.32 -12.61 13.42
C HIS A 3 -19.13 -11.10 13.20
N VAL A 4 -20.05 -10.30 13.73
CA VAL A 4 -19.99 -8.83 13.66
C VAL A 4 -18.77 -8.28 14.41
N ARG A 5 -18.34 -8.89 15.53
CA ARG A 5 -17.12 -8.48 16.21
C ARG A 5 -15.84 -8.82 15.42
N ARG A 6 -15.86 -9.89 14.62
CA ARG A 6 -14.72 -10.30 13.79
C ARG A 6 -14.62 -9.50 12.48
N TRP A 7 -15.76 -9.17 11.90
CA TRP A 7 -15.87 -8.50 10.59
C TRP A 7 -16.39 -7.07 10.67
N GLY A 8 -16.50 -6.51 11.87
CA GLY A 8 -17.09 -5.19 12.11
C GLY A 8 -16.41 -4.11 11.28
N ALA A 9 -15.08 -4.11 11.22
CA ALA A 9 -14.31 -3.19 10.39
C ALA A 9 -14.67 -3.29 8.90
N VAL A 10 -14.85 -4.51 8.37
CA VAL A 10 -15.27 -4.72 6.97
C VAL A 10 -16.65 -4.13 6.71
N TYR A 11 -17.61 -4.35 7.61
CA TYR A 11 -18.95 -3.77 7.44
C TYR A 11 -18.93 -2.24 7.53
N VAL A 12 -18.16 -1.67 8.48
CA VAL A 12 -18.01 -0.21 8.60
C VAL A 12 -17.38 0.37 7.34
N LEU A 13 -16.29 -0.22 6.86
CA LEU A 13 -15.62 0.20 5.62
C LEU A 13 -16.53 0.06 4.41
N LEU A 14 -17.31 -1.01 4.31
CA LEU A 14 -18.27 -1.20 3.23
C LEU A 14 -19.36 -0.12 3.25
N VAL A 15 -19.88 0.22 4.43
CA VAL A 15 -20.88 1.28 4.58
C VAL A 15 -20.28 2.64 4.22
N LEU A 16 -19.07 2.94 4.69
CA LEU A 16 -18.37 4.19 4.33
C LEU A 16 -18.08 4.26 2.83
N PHE A 17 -17.66 3.15 2.22
CA PHE A 17 -17.38 3.05 0.79
C PHE A 17 -18.64 3.23 -0.06
N VAL A 18 -19.73 2.53 0.27
CA VAL A 18 -21.00 2.71 -0.44
C VAL A 18 -21.54 4.13 -0.23
N GLY A 19 -21.42 4.67 0.98
CA GLY A 19 -21.81 6.04 1.29
C GLY A 19 -21.03 7.08 0.47
N SER A 20 -19.70 6.93 0.38
CA SER A 20 -18.88 7.83 -0.45
C SER A 20 -19.18 7.69 -1.93
N TRP A 21 -19.41 6.46 -2.41
CA TRP A 21 -19.74 6.21 -3.82
C TRP A 21 -21.10 6.77 -4.21
N ILE A 22 -22.11 6.67 -3.33
CA ILE A 22 -23.39 7.36 -3.50
C ILE A 22 -23.20 8.89 -3.48
N GLY A 23 -22.35 9.41 -2.58
CA GLY A 23 -21.99 10.82 -2.56
C GLY A 23 -21.41 11.28 -3.90
N GLN A 24 -20.45 10.54 -4.45
CA GLN A 24 -19.88 10.78 -5.78
C GLN A 24 -20.93 10.74 -6.89
N PHE A 25 -21.83 9.76 -6.86
CA PHE A 25 -22.94 9.66 -7.81
C PHE A 25 -23.77 10.95 -7.80
N VAL A 26 -24.24 11.37 -6.62
CA VAL A 26 -25.09 12.57 -6.49
C VAL A 26 -24.36 13.83 -6.93
N THR A 27 -23.10 14.03 -6.54
CA THR A 27 -22.35 15.23 -6.93
C THR A 27 -22.09 15.27 -8.43
N GLN A 28 -21.69 14.16 -9.05
CA GLN A 28 -21.53 14.11 -10.50
C GLN A 28 -22.84 14.29 -11.24
N LEU A 29 -23.95 13.76 -10.72
CA LEU A 29 -25.27 13.95 -11.32
C LEU A 29 -25.67 15.42 -11.34
N GLN A 30 -25.40 16.15 -10.26
CA GLN A 30 -25.63 17.60 -10.18
C GLN A 30 -24.79 18.35 -11.20
N THR A 31 -23.49 18.05 -11.29
CA THR A 31 -22.58 18.68 -12.25
C THR A 31 -23.02 18.40 -13.69
N PHE A 32 -23.31 17.14 -14.02
CA PHE A 32 -23.74 16.73 -15.35
C PHE A 32 -25.06 17.41 -15.75
N HIS A 33 -26.04 17.51 -14.84
CA HIS A 33 -27.27 18.25 -15.09
C HIS A 33 -27.02 19.74 -15.35
N ALA A 34 -26.13 20.37 -14.57
CA ALA A 34 -25.77 21.77 -14.74
C ALA A 34 -25.09 22.02 -16.09
N GLU A 35 -24.19 21.13 -16.51
CA GLU A 35 -23.51 21.18 -17.81
C GLU A 35 -24.49 21.03 -18.97
N GLN A 36 -25.38 20.03 -18.91
CA GLN A 36 -26.46 19.82 -19.89
C GLN A 36 -27.31 21.08 -20.05
N ALA A 37 -27.77 21.66 -18.94
CA ALA A 37 -28.57 22.88 -18.94
C ALA A 37 -27.81 24.08 -19.54
N ALA A 38 -26.52 24.23 -19.21
CA ALA A 38 -25.68 25.29 -19.75
C ALA A 38 -25.47 25.17 -21.27
N HIS A 39 -25.44 23.95 -21.80
CA HIS A 39 -25.31 23.67 -23.24
C HIS A 39 -26.66 23.57 -23.97
N GLY A 40 -27.79 23.75 -23.27
CA GLY A 40 -29.13 23.58 -23.85
C GLY A 40 -29.44 22.15 -24.29
N GLN A 41 -28.75 21.15 -23.73
CA GLN A 41 -28.92 19.73 -24.04
C GLN A 41 -29.93 19.08 -23.09
N PRO A 42 -30.75 18.12 -23.57
CA PRO A 42 -31.66 17.37 -22.72
C PRO A 42 -30.91 16.29 -21.93
N PHE A 43 -31.20 16.17 -20.64
CA PHE A 43 -30.59 15.13 -19.80
C PHE A 43 -30.92 13.72 -20.32
N LEU A 44 -29.87 12.91 -20.54
CA LEU A 44 -29.98 11.51 -20.94
C LEU A 44 -29.25 10.60 -19.96
N TRP A 45 -29.99 9.68 -19.34
CA TRP A 45 -29.44 8.67 -18.41
C TRP A 45 -28.27 7.84 -18.97
N PRO A 46 -28.31 7.35 -20.23
CA PRO A 46 -27.20 6.57 -20.77
C PRO A 46 -25.88 7.34 -20.83
N GLU A 47 -25.94 8.63 -21.15
CA GLU A 47 -24.77 9.51 -21.20
C GLU A 47 -24.20 9.73 -19.80
N TYR A 48 -25.08 10.01 -18.83
CA TYR A 48 -24.66 10.16 -17.44
C TYR A 48 -23.98 8.88 -16.91
N TRP A 49 -24.55 7.70 -17.16
CA TRP A 49 -23.92 6.44 -16.75
C TRP A 49 -22.56 6.23 -17.41
N SER A 50 -22.44 6.53 -18.71
CA SER A 50 -21.16 6.46 -19.42
C SER A 50 -20.12 7.37 -18.76
N THR A 51 -20.47 8.63 -18.50
CA THR A 51 -19.58 9.61 -17.85
C THR A 51 -19.24 9.23 -16.40
N PHE A 52 -20.22 8.74 -15.64
CA PHE A 52 -20.03 8.32 -14.26
C PHE A 52 -19.07 7.13 -14.15
N PHE A 53 -19.25 6.10 -14.98
CA PHE A 53 -18.35 4.96 -15.00
C PHE A 53 -16.99 5.32 -15.58
N ALA A 54 -16.92 6.15 -16.61
CA ALA A 54 -15.64 6.62 -17.16
C ALA A 54 -14.81 7.33 -16.10
N SER A 55 -15.38 8.33 -15.42
CA SER A 55 -14.68 9.06 -14.36
C SER A 55 -14.32 8.19 -13.16
N THR A 56 -15.21 7.25 -12.76
CA THR A 56 -14.93 6.30 -11.68
C THR A 56 -13.77 5.37 -12.04
N LEU A 57 -13.78 4.79 -13.24
CA LEU A 57 -12.76 3.86 -13.71
C LEU A 57 -11.43 4.56 -14.00
N GLU A 58 -11.44 5.80 -14.49
CA GLU A 58 -10.25 6.63 -14.67
C GLU A 58 -9.57 6.92 -13.33
N ASN A 59 -10.35 7.32 -12.32
CA ASN A 59 -9.83 7.53 -10.97
C ASN A 59 -9.27 6.22 -10.37
N TRP A 60 -9.94 5.09 -10.60
CA TRP A 60 -9.42 3.81 -10.14
C TRP A 60 -8.14 3.43 -10.89
N GLN A 61 -8.08 3.65 -12.20
CA GLN A 61 -6.91 3.36 -13.01
C GLN A 61 -5.68 4.11 -12.49
N SER A 62 -5.79 5.41 -12.23
CA SER A 62 -4.68 6.23 -11.76
C SER A 62 -4.20 5.80 -10.37
N GLU A 63 -5.13 5.52 -9.45
CA GLU A 63 -4.82 5.03 -8.11
C GLU A 63 -4.13 3.66 -8.14
N TRP A 64 -4.60 2.73 -8.98
CA TRP A 64 -3.93 1.44 -9.16
C TRP A 64 -2.52 1.59 -9.73
N LEU A 65 -2.35 2.46 -10.73
CA LEU A 65 -1.03 2.75 -11.29
C LEU A 65 -0.09 3.34 -10.22
N GLN A 66 -0.61 4.25 -9.40
CA GLN A 66 0.12 4.83 -8.28
C GLN A 66 0.53 3.77 -7.25
N LEU A 67 -0.39 2.89 -6.85
CA LEU A 67 -0.10 1.80 -5.91
C LEU A 67 0.95 0.82 -6.46
N VAL A 68 0.85 0.46 -7.73
CA VAL A 68 1.85 -0.41 -8.40
C VAL A 68 3.20 0.28 -8.44
N PHE A 69 3.24 1.56 -8.81
CA PHE A 69 4.48 2.32 -8.86
C PHE A 69 5.11 2.47 -7.47
N GLN A 70 4.32 2.79 -6.46
CA GLN A 70 4.77 2.86 -5.06
C GLN A 70 5.28 1.49 -4.58
N ALA A 71 4.60 0.40 -4.89
CA ALA A 71 5.07 -0.94 -4.55
C ALA A 71 6.41 -1.27 -5.21
N ILE A 72 6.58 -0.93 -6.49
CA ILE A 72 7.86 -1.09 -7.20
C ILE A 72 8.95 -0.25 -6.54
N LEU A 73 8.68 1.01 -6.21
CA LEU A 73 9.64 1.88 -5.54
C LEU A 73 10.03 1.34 -4.17
N LEU A 74 9.07 0.88 -3.37
CA LEU A 74 9.34 0.30 -2.05
C LEU A 74 10.13 -1.01 -2.15
N LEU A 75 9.81 -1.88 -3.10
CA LEU A 75 10.56 -3.12 -3.36
C LEU A 75 11.97 -2.83 -3.88
N GLY A 76 12.11 -1.85 -4.77
CA GLY A 76 13.40 -1.39 -5.28
C GLY A 76 14.26 -0.76 -4.19
N ALA A 77 13.67 0.12 -3.37
CA ALA A 77 14.33 0.72 -2.21
C ALA A 77 14.75 -0.36 -1.21
N LYS A 78 13.88 -1.34 -0.92
CA LYS A 78 14.24 -2.53 -0.14
C LYS A 78 15.49 -3.20 -0.74
N HIS A 79 15.46 -3.54 -2.03
CA HIS A 79 16.58 -4.23 -2.64
C HIS A 79 17.89 -3.42 -2.61
N TRP A 80 17.82 -2.11 -2.83
CA TRP A 80 18.99 -1.24 -2.84
C TRP A 80 19.54 -0.97 -1.43
N ILE A 81 18.67 -0.69 -0.46
CA ILE A 81 19.04 -0.36 0.92
C ILE A 81 19.49 -1.62 1.68
N PHE A 82 18.77 -2.74 1.58
CA PHE A 82 19.13 -3.96 2.32
C PHE A 82 20.30 -4.73 1.70
N LYS A 83 20.66 -4.50 0.43
CA LYS A 83 21.92 -5.05 -0.13
C LYS A 83 23.14 -4.39 0.52
N VAL A 84 23.08 -3.08 0.78
CA VAL A 84 24.16 -2.35 1.47
C VAL A 84 24.32 -2.84 2.92
N ASP A 85 23.22 -3.22 3.57
CA ASP A 85 23.22 -3.70 4.96
C ASP A 85 23.99 -5.01 5.17
N ALA A 86 23.91 -5.95 4.21
CA ALA A 86 24.62 -7.23 4.30
C ALA A 86 26.15 -7.06 4.26
N ASP A 87 26.65 -6.25 3.32
CA ASP A 87 28.08 -5.99 3.16
C ASP A 87 28.65 -5.21 4.38
N ASP A 88 27.88 -4.26 4.93
CA ASP A 88 28.28 -3.51 6.12
C ASP A 88 28.26 -4.38 7.39
N MET A 89 27.29 -5.29 7.53
CA MET A 89 27.23 -6.25 8.64
C MET A 89 28.45 -7.18 8.64
N GLU A 90 28.79 -7.76 7.49
CA GLU A 90 29.97 -8.64 7.33
C GLU A 90 31.26 -7.91 7.72
N ARG A 91 31.38 -6.63 7.35
CA ARG A 91 32.54 -5.80 7.72
C ARG A 91 32.58 -5.49 9.21
N ILE A 92 31.44 -5.30 9.86
CA ILE A 92 31.33 -5.07 11.30
C ILE A 92 31.71 -6.34 12.07
N GLU A 93 31.19 -7.50 11.67
CA GLU A 93 31.53 -8.81 12.23
C GLU A 93 33.05 -9.07 12.14
N ALA A 94 33.64 -8.87 10.96
CA ALA A 94 35.09 -9.01 10.75
C ALA A 94 35.96 -8.02 11.55
N LYS A 95 35.40 -6.93 12.08
CA LYS A 95 36.10 -6.03 13.01
C LYS A 95 35.92 -6.46 14.46
N ILE A 96 34.74 -6.95 14.83
CA ILE A 96 34.44 -7.48 16.16
C ILE A 96 35.34 -8.70 16.43
N ASP A 97 35.42 -9.65 15.49
CA ASP A 97 36.29 -10.83 15.59
C ASP A 97 37.76 -10.46 15.83
N ARG A 98 38.26 -9.48 15.08
CA ARG A 98 39.65 -9.00 15.24
C ARG A 98 39.90 -8.38 16.62
N ILE A 99 38.92 -7.72 17.21
CA ILE A 99 39.03 -7.16 18.56
C ILE A 99 38.95 -8.28 19.60
N GLN A 100 38.05 -9.25 19.39
CA GLN A 100 37.83 -10.40 20.27
C GLN A 100 39.07 -11.29 20.36
N ASP A 101 39.70 -11.58 19.21
CA ASP A 101 40.95 -12.34 19.09
C ASP A 101 42.11 -11.62 19.79
N ARG A 102 42.22 -10.29 19.62
CA ARG A 102 43.22 -9.47 20.31
C ARG A 102 43.04 -9.45 21.83
N LEU A 103 41.81 -9.62 22.31
CA LEU A 103 41.46 -9.65 23.74
C LEU A 103 41.47 -11.09 24.31
N GLY A 104 41.68 -12.12 23.49
CA GLY A 104 41.67 -13.52 23.91
C GLY A 104 40.30 -14.01 24.40
N LEU A 105 39.21 -13.40 23.93
CA LEU A 105 37.85 -13.78 24.30
C LEU A 105 37.37 -14.95 23.42
N PRO A 106 36.62 -15.93 23.96
CA PRO A 106 36.11 -17.05 23.17
C PRO A 106 35.15 -16.53 22.11
N THR A 107 35.42 -16.81 20.83
CA THR A 107 34.49 -16.56 19.72
C THR A 107 33.42 -17.65 19.69
N PRO A 108 32.12 -17.31 19.62
CA PRO A 108 31.07 -18.30 19.40
C PRO A 108 31.30 -19.04 18.07
N PRO A 109 31.01 -20.35 17.98
CA PRO A 109 31.18 -21.08 16.74
C PRO A 109 30.22 -20.56 15.65
N PRO A 110 30.62 -20.60 14.36
CA PRO A 110 29.80 -20.08 13.27
C PRO A 110 28.43 -20.78 13.25
N GLY A 111 27.35 -20.02 13.47
CA GLY A 111 25.97 -20.50 13.37
C GLY A 111 25.16 -20.57 14.67
N GLU A 112 25.76 -20.31 15.84
CA GLU A 112 24.98 -20.32 17.10
C GLU A 112 24.04 -19.10 17.24
N GLU A 113 24.46 -17.90 16.81
CA GLU A 113 23.63 -16.68 16.95
C GLU A 113 22.34 -16.69 16.12
N GLN A 114 22.35 -17.32 14.94
CA GLN A 114 21.16 -17.39 14.08
C GLN A 114 20.10 -18.35 14.64
N SER A 115 20.50 -19.37 15.38
CA SER A 115 19.59 -20.36 15.96
C SER A 115 18.78 -19.80 17.14
N GLU A 116 19.36 -18.87 17.91
CA GLU A 116 18.69 -18.26 19.06
C GLU A 116 17.71 -17.15 18.65
N GLN A 117 17.99 -16.45 17.53
CA GLN A 117 17.10 -15.43 16.96
C GLN A 117 15.92 -16.02 16.17
N ALA A 118 16.05 -17.23 15.61
CA ALA A 118 14.97 -17.90 14.88
C ALA A 118 13.88 -18.52 15.77
N ILE A 119 14.10 -18.61 17.08
CA ILE A 119 13.20 -19.26 18.06
C ILE A 119 12.46 -18.23 18.96
N ARG A 120 12.73 -16.93 18.84
CA ARG A 120 12.01 -15.87 19.56
C ARG A 120 10.97 -15.14 18.72
#